data_AF-A0A9D5BL58-F1
#
_entry.id   AF-A0A9D5BL58-F1
#
_cell.length_a   1.000
_cell.length_b   1.000
_cell.length_c   1.000
_cell.angle_alpha   90.00
_cell.angle_beta   90.00
_cell.angle_gamma   90.00
#
_symmetry.space_group_name_H-M   'P 1'
#
loop_
_entity.id
_entity.type
_entity.pdbx_description
1 polymer ?
#
loop_
_entity_poly.entity_id
_entity_poly.type
_entity_poly.pdbx_seq_one_letter_code
_entity_poly.pdbx_strand_id
1 'polypeptide(L)'
;MFVVGVNENDKPEFISNASCTTNFLALLEKVINDSIGAAKAAGKVLPALNGKLTGMSFSVPTVDVSAVDLTVRLEKAAAIKKESEDKLKGILGYTENDVVSTDFIGDTSTHEVDLIVHIAK
;
A
#
# COMPACT_ATOMS: atom_id res chain seq x y z
N MET A 1 -3.63 -14.78 5.06
CA MET A 1 -2.79 -13.58 5.29
C MET A 1 -3.74 -12.45 5.59
N PHE A 2 -3.49 -11.72 6.65
CA PHE A 2 -4.35 -10.67 7.17
C PHE A 2 -3.60 -9.34 7.04
N VAL A 3 -4.27 -8.35 6.47
CA VAL A 3 -3.76 -6.99 6.25
C VAL A 3 -4.84 -6.01 6.71
N VAL A 4 -4.52 -5.23 7.74
CA VAL A 4 -5.41 -4.21 8.31
C VAL A 4 -5.76 -3.16 7.24
N GLY A 5 -7.04 -2.77 7.14
CA GLY A 5 -7.53 -1.87 6.11
C GLY A 5 -7.74 -2.49 4.72
N VAL A 6 -7.42 -3.79 4.53
CA VAL A 6 -7.60 -4.49 3.24
C VAL A 6 -8.56 -5.68 3.34
N ASN A 7 -8.36 -6.61 4.28
CA ASN A 7 -9.20 -7.81 4.40
C ASN A 7 -9.60 -8.14 5.86
N GLU A 8 -9.74 -7.09 6.67
CA GLU A 8 -10.03 -7.18 8.10
C GLU A 8 -11.34 -7.88 8.47
N ASN A 9 -12.29 -7.96 7.54
CA ASN A 9 -13.59 -8.60 7.76
C ASN A 9 -13.58 -10.12 7.49
N ASP A 10 -12.47 -10.66 6.97
CA ASP A 10 -12.33 -12.09 6.76
C ASP A 10 -12.08 -12.79 8.11
N LYS A 11 -12.74 -13.93 8.36
CA LYS A 11 -12.56 -14.74 9.59
C LYS A 11 -11.75 -16.02 9.32
N PRO A 12 -10.43 -15.95 9.14
CA PRO A 12 -9.61 -17.13 8.90
C PRO A 12 -9.31 -17.88 10.21
N GLU A 13 -9.13 -19.21 10.09
CA GLU A 13 -8.75 -20.11 11.19
C GLU A 13 -7.28 -19.93 11.63
N PHE A 14 -6.41 -19.50 10.70
CA PHE A 14 -5.00 -19.17 10.96
C PHE A 14 -4.68 -17.77 10.42
N ILE A 15 -4.06 -16.95 11.28
CA ILE A 15 -3.78 -15.53 11.00
C ILE A 15 -2.26 -15.35 10.86
N SER A 16 -1.85 -14.58 9.85
CA SER A 16 -0.48 -14.07 9.67
C SER A 16 -0.58 -12.64 9.17
N ASN A 17 0.05 -11.70 9.87
CA ASN A 17 -0.02 -10.25 9.63
C ASN A 17 0.84 -9.76 8.45
N ALA A 18 1.19 -10.68 7.54
CA ALA A 18 2.03 -10.39 6.39
C ALA A 18 3.43 -9.82 6.73
N SER A 19 4.24 -9.56 5.71
CA SER A 19 5.43 -8.72 5.86
C SER A 19 5.06 -7.24 5.72
N CYS A 20 5.90 -6.34 6.23
CA CYS A 20 5.71 -4.89 6.10
C CYS A 20 5.55 -4.46 4.62
N THR A 21 6.36 -5.01 3.71
CA THR A 21 6.24 -4.70 2.28
C THR A 21 4.92 -5.18 1.68
N THR A 22 4.41 -6.35 2.10
CA THR A 22 3.12 -6.85 1.62
C THR A 22 1.96 -6.01 2.16
N ASN A 23 2.02 -5.57 3.41
CA ASN A 23 1.02 -4.68 3.97
C ASN A 23 0.94 -3.36 3.19
N PHE A 24 2.10 -2.79 2.82
CA PHE A 24 2.18 -1.53 2.05
C PHE A 24 1.56 -1.67 0.66
N LEU A 25 1.99 -2.69 -0.09
CA LEU A 25 1.52 -2.92 -1.46
C LEU A 25 0.02 -3.20 -1.50
N ALA A 26 -0.49 -4.03 -0.60
CA ALA A 26 -1.91 -4.36 -0.53
C ALA A 26 -2.80 -3.13 -0.27
N LEU A 27 -2.32 -2.18 0.53
CA LEU A 27 -3.04 -0.94 0.83
C LEU A 27 -3.08 0.00 -0.37
N LEU A 28 -1.95 0.20 -1.05
CA LEU A 28 -1.88 0.99 -2.29
C LEU A 28 -2.75 0.39 -3.39
N GLU A 29 -2.72 -0.93 -3.54
CA GLU A 29 -3.56 -1.64 -4.50
C GLU A 29 -5.05 -1.41 -4.22
N LYS A 30 -5.46 -1.47 -2.95
CA LYS A 30 -6.86 -1.20 -2.57
C LYS A 30 -7.28 0.21 -2.96
N VAL A 31 -6.43 1.21 -2.67
CA VAL A 31 -6.69 2.61 -3.04
C VAL A 31 -6.84 2.78 -4.54
N ILE A 32 -5.95 2.16 -5.32
CA ILE A 32 -6.00 2.17 -6.79
C ILE A 32 -7.29 1.51 -7.26
N ASN A 33 -7.62 0.31 -6.76
CA ASN A 33 -8.80 -0.46 -7.15
C ASN A 33 -10.11 0.28 -6.82
N ASP A 34 -10.20 0.88 -5.64
CA ASP A 34 -11.36 1.68 -5.22
C ASP A 34 -11.50 2.95 -6.08
N SER A 35 -10.38 3.58 -6.47
CA SER A 35 -10.35 4.77 -7.33
C SER A 35 -10.81 4.49 -8.77
N ILE A 36 -10.53 3.30 -9.30
CA ILE A 36 -10.95 2.87 -10.65
C ILE A 36 -12.37 2.29 -10.70
N GLY A 37 -13.05 2.17 -9.55
CA GLY A 37 -14.44 1.68 -9.49
C GLY A 37 -14.60 0.21 -9.87
N ALA A 38 -13.52 -0.57 -9.82
CA ALA A 38 -13.54 -2.02 -9.98
C ALA A 38 -14.12 -2.64 -8.70
N ALA A 39 -15.42 -2.47 -8.55
CA ALA A 39 -16.21 -3.03 -7.48
C ALA A 39 -16.11 -4.56 -7.53
N LYS A 40 -15.65 -5.13 -6.42
CA LYS A 40 -15.97 -6.50 -5.96
C LYS A 40 -15.11 -7.63 -6.55
N ALA A 41 -13.86 -7.71 -6.09
CA ALA A 41 -13.13 -8.99 -6.09
C ALA A 41 -12.13 -9.02 -4.91
N ALA A 42 -12.64 -9.24 -3.69
CA ALA A 42 -11.83 -9.58 -2.53
C ALA A 42 -11.51 -11.10 -2.54
N GLY A 43 -10.24 -11.44 -2.30
CA GLY A 43 -9.80 -12.83 -1.99
C GLY A 43 -8.60 -13.32 -2.80
N LYS A 44 -7.37 -13.48 -2.31
CA LYS A 44 -6.93 -13.76 -0.93
C LYS A 44 -6.33 -12.58 -0.18
N VAL A 45 -5.93 -11.53 -0.91
CA VAL A 45 -6.00 -10.13 -0.50
C VAL A 45 -6.61 -9.37 -1.69
N LEU A 46 -6.19 -9.68 -2.94
CA LEU A 46 -6.90 -9.37 -4.21
C LEU A 46 -6.57 -10.44 -5.31
N PRO A 47 -7.50 -11.29 -5.80
CA PRO A 47 -7.22 -12.32 -6.81
C PRO A 47 -7.00 -11.74 -8.20
N ALA A 48 -7.54 -10.54 -8.47
CA ALA A 48 -7.46 -9.87 -9.77
C ALA A 48 -6.01 -9.52 -10.20
N LEU A 49 -5.07 -9.62 -9.27
CA LEU A 49 -3.66 -9.24 -9.42
C LEU A 49 -2.69 -10.43 -9.32
N ASN A 50 -3.19 -11.66 -9.18
CA ASN A 50 -2.33 -12.84 -9.13
C ASN A 50 -1.51 -12.95 -10.43
N GLY A 51 -0.17 -12.88 -10.30
CA GLY A 51 0.77 -12.88 -11.44
C GLY A 51 0.94 -11.54 -12.16
N LYS A 52 0.32 -10.44 -11.70
CA LYS A 52 0.49 -9.10 -12.30
C LYS A 52 1.54 -8.24 -11.61
N LEU A 53 1.87 -8.57 -10.36
CA LEU A 53 2.88 -7.86 -9.57
C LEU A 53 4.07 -8.78 -9.32
N THR A 54 5.25 -8.21 -9.55
CA THR A 54 6.54 -8.79 -9.21
C THR A 54 7.42 -7.65 -8.72
N GLY A 55 8.45 -7.98 -7.95
CA GLY A 55 9.32 -6.96 -7.39
C GLY A 55 10.67 -7.53 -7.02
N MET A 56 11.59 -6.61 -6.77
CA MET A 56 12.89 -6.90 -6.19
C MET A 56 13.04 -6.07 -4.91
N SER A 57 13.86 -6.56 -3.99
CA SER A 57 14.23 -5.83 -2.78
C SER A 57 15.75 -5.77 -2.70
N PHE A 58 16.26 -4.69 -2.14
CA PHE A 58 17.68 -4.50 -1.87
C PHE A 58 17.84 -4.00 -0.45
N SER A 59 18.70 -4.65 0.33
CA SER A 59 19.05 -4.20 1.67
C SER A 59 20.05 -3.06 1.58
N VAL A 60 19.73 -1.94 2.21
CA VAL A 60 20.63 -0.78 2.36
C VAL A 60 21.07 -0.66 3.82
N PRO A 61 22.21 -0.01 4.13
CA PRO A 61 22.70 0.14 5.50
C PRO A 61 21.93 1.24 6.26
N THR A 62 20.62 1.05 6.43
CA THR A 62 19.75 1.86 7.29
C THR A 62 19.26 1.00 8.46
N VAL A 63 19.10 1.62 9.63
CA VAL A 63 18.69 0.93 10.87
C VAL A 63 17.20 0.65 10.94
N ASP A 64 16.40 1.49 10.27
CA ASP A 64 14.95 1.43 10.25
C ASP A 64 14.43 2.20 9.01
N VAL A 65 13.15 2.02 8.72
CA VAL A 65 12.42 2.56 7.57
C VAL A 65 12.84 1.93 6.23
N SER A 66 11.84 1.55 5.45
CA SER A 66 11.97 0.97 4.12
C SER A 66 11.13 1.78 3.13
N ALA A 67 11.60 1.89 1.89
CA ALA A 67 10.88 2.55 0.82
C ALA A 67 10.43 1.52 -0.22
N VAL A 68 9.26 1.76 -0.83
CA VAL A 68 8.73 0.97 -1.94
C VAL A 68 8.53 1.89 -3.12
N ASP A 69 9.24 1.62 -4.21
CA ASP A 69 9.00 2.25 -5.52
C ASP A 69 8.04 1.37 -6.31
N LEU A 70 6.79 1.86 -6.48
CA LEU A 70 5.74 1.15 -7.20
C LEU A 70 5.52 1.79 -8.57
N THR A 71 6.01 1.13 -9.61
CA THR A 71 5.70 1.48 -11.00
C THR A 71 4.58 0.61 -11.54
N VAL A 72 3.45 1.23 -11.87
CA VAL A 72 2.27 0.54 -12.41
C VAL A 72 1.67 1.31 -13.58
N ARG A 73 1.13 0.58 -14.56
CA ARG A 73 0.34 1.15 -15.64
C ARG A 73 -1.13 1.16 -15.22
N LEU A 74 -1.72 2.34 -15.13
CA LEU A 74 -3.11 2.53 -14.73
C LEU A 74 -3.94 3.08 -15.89
N GLU A 75 -5.17 2.59 -16.05
CA GLU A 75 -6.12 3.15 -17.02
C GLU A 75 -6.69 4.50 -16.56
N LYS A 76 -6.75 4.72 -15.23
CA LYS A 76 -7.27 5.95 -14.61
C LYS A 76 -6.41 6.33 -13.41
N ALA A 77 -6.22 7.64 -13.20
CA ALA A 77 -5.47 8.16 -12.06
C ALA A 77 -6.12 7.74 -10.72
N ALA A 78 -5.28 7.32 -9.77
CA ALA A 78 -5.69 6.94 -8.43
C ALA A 78 -5.74 8.17 -7.50
N ALA A 79 -6.74 8.26 -6.64
CA ALA A 79 -6.95 9.40 -5.73
C ALA A 79 -6.36 9.13 -4.33
N ILE A 80 -5.05 8.90 -4.26
CA ILE A 80 -4.36 8.43 -3.04
C ILE A 80 -4.55 9.38 -1.85
N LYS A 81 -4.31 10.68 -2.06
CA LYS A 81 -4.50 11.73 -1.03
C LYS A 81 -5.91 11.76 -0.43
N LYS A 82 -6.93 11.54 -1.25
CA LYS A 82 -8.31 11.55 -0.79
C LYS A 82 -8.62 10.34 0.07
N GLU A 83 -8.17 9.16 -0.35
CA GLU A 83 -8.42 7.91 0.38
C GLU A 83 -7.62 7.84 1.70
N SER A 84 -6.43 8.46 1.77
CA SER A 84 -5.65 8.59 3.01
C SER A 84 -6.35 9.48 4.06
N GLU A 85 -7.00 10.56 3.63
CA GLU A 85 -7.70 11.49 4.52
C GLU A 85 -9.08 10.97 4.98
N ASP A 86 -9.69 10.07 4.20
CA ASP A 86 -11.05 9.56 4.42
C ASP A 86 -11.03 8.12 4.98
N LYS A 87 -11.08 7.10 4.11
CA LYS A 87 -11.32 5.71 4.51
C LYS A 87 -10.14 5.03 5.19
N LEU A 88 -8.92 5.50 4.94
CA LEU A 88 -7.69 4.90 5.42
C LEU A 88 -6.97 5.77 6.45
N LYS A 89 -7.68 6.71 7.08
CA LYS A 89 -7.11 7.59 8.08
C LYS A 89 -6.52 6.81 9.25
N GLY A 90 -5.25 7.08 9.57
CA GLY A 90 -4.48 6.37 10.60
C GLY A 90 -3.86 5.04 10.14
N ILE A 91 -4.13 4.63 8.90
CA ILE A 91 -3.51 3.45 8.26
C ILE A 91 -2.60 3.89 7.11
N LEU A 92 -3.06 4.84 6.28
CA LEU A 92 -2.33 5.42 5.16
C LEU A 92 -2.04 6.90 5.41
N GLY A 93 -0.77 7.27 5.46
CA GLY A 93 -0.27 8.64 5.43
C GLY A 93 0.04 9.11 4.01
N TYR A 94 -0.07 10.41 3.77
CA TYR A 94 0.29 11.05 2.50
C TYR A 94 1.02 12.36 2.78
N THR A 95 2.16 12.57 2.13
CA THR A 95 2.98 13.78 2.26
C THR A 95 3.40 14.31 0.89
N GLU A 96 3.53 15.64 0.79
CA GLU A 96 4.08 16.37 -0.37
C GLU A 96 5.35 17.15 0.02
N ASN A 97 5.86 16.93 1.23
CA ASN A 97 7.06 17.58 1.72
C ASN A 97 8.31 16.81 1.27
N ASP A 98 9.42 17.51 1.08
CA ASP A 98 10.72 16.88 0.86
C ASP A 98 11.17 16.18 2.16
N VAL A 99 11.01 14.85 2.19
CA VAL A 99 11.24 14.01 3.37
C VAL A 99 12.32 12.96 3.10
N VAL A 100 12.94 12.47 4.17
CA VAL A 100 13.93 11.39 4.15
C VAL A 100 13.54 10.29 5.12
N SER A 101 14.18 9.13 5.02
CA SER A 101 13.83 7.96 5.84
C SER A 101 13.79 8.22 7.34
N THR A 102 14.64 9.12 7.85
CA THR A 102 14.68 9.45 9.28
C THR A 102 13.45 10.21 9.78
N ASP A 103 12.72 10.88 8.89
CA ASP A 103 11.53 11.66 9.27
C ASP A 103 10.35 10.74 9.65
N PHE A 104 10.38 9.48 9.20
CA PHE A 104 9.34 8.48 9.47
C PHE A 104 9.67 7.56 10.66
N ILE A 105 10.81 7.76 11.34
CA ILE A 105 11.17 6.94 12.50
C ILE A 105 10.20 7.23 13.65
N GLY A 106 9.51 6.19 14.11
CA GLY A 106 8.53 6.30 15.20
C GLY A 106 7.13 6.74 14.75
N ASP A 107 6.89 6.84 13.44
CA ASP A 107 5.53 7.01 12.92
C ASP A 107 4.66 5.79 13.28
N THR A 108 3.41 6.06 13.62
CA THR A 108 2.41 5.04 13.99
C THR A 108 1.45 4.71 12.84
N SER A 109 1.45 5.51 11.78
CA SER A 109 0.78 5.19 10.53
C SER A 109 1.32 3.87 10.00
N THR A 110 0.42 2.99 9.57
CA THR A 110 0.85 1.65 9.11
C THR A 110 1.73 1.76 7.86
N HIS A 111 1.48 2.78 7.03
CA HIS A 111 2.19 3.06 5.79
C HIS A 111 2.13 4.55 5.45
N GLU A 112 3.26 5.17 5.09
CA GLU A 112 3.30 6.53 4.56
C GLU A 112 3.70 6.51 3.08
N VAL A 113 2.95 7.21 2.24
CA VAL A 113 3.23 7.33 0.82
C VAL A 113 3.79 8.72 0.55
N ASP A 114 5.08 8.75 0.26
CA ASP A 114 5.70 9.85 -0.48
C ASP A 114 5.41 9.63 -1.98
N LEU A 115 5.08 10.71 -2.70
CA LEU A 115 4.52 10.66 -4.05
C LEU A 115 5.60 10.31 -5.10
N ILE A 116 6.07 9.07 -5.08
CA ILE A 116 6.86 8.46 -6.16
C ILE A 116 6.07 7.27 -6.73
N VAL A 117 4.78 7.48 -7.04
CA VAL A 117 4.03 6.55 -7.90
C VAL A 117 4.23 7.02 -9.33
N HIS A 118 5.16 6.39 -10.04
CA HIS A 118 5.37 6.63 -11.46
C HIS A 118 4.19 6.03 -12.25
N ILE A 119 3.15 6.84 -12.51
CA ILE A 119 2.05 6.46 -13.39
C ILE A 119 2.53 6.56 -14.84
N ALA A 120 2.98 5.43 -15.40
CA ALA A 120 3.28 5.33 -16.82
C ALA A 120 1.96 5.26 -17.62
N LYS A 121 1.72 6.24 -18.50
CA LYS A 121 0.60 6.23 -19.46
C LYS A 121 0.81 5.22 -20.58
#